data_AF-A0A963SMQ0-F1
#
_entry.id   AF-A0A963SMQ0-F1
#
_cell.length_a   1.000
_cell.length_b   1.000
_cell.length_c   1.000
_cell.angle_alpha   90.00
_cell.angle_beta   90.00
_cell.angle_gamma   90.00
#
_symmetry.space_group_name_H-M   'P 1'
#
loop_
_entity.id
_entity.type
_entity.pdbx_description
1 polymer ?
#
loop_
_entity_poly.entity_id
_entity_poly.type
_entity_poly.pdbx_seq_one_letter_code
_entity_poly.pdbx_strand_id
1 'polypeptide(L)'
;MSKRAGIHACGLLAGLALAVPAASGVKLPEGMTREQAAAIGILVPEEPAAASPAPAPTKTPPPPPPDSKAATGTAAKPARKEPPRSPPDTRPTKMPVQDDPLIMGPYSGPDIVPDQVLFFADLPNGTLRAIAARNGLTVLEISPLDQLGVVMVTARVPSGTNPQQAVEQLERDPSIGWAQPNHIYWLLGNSREKAYAMHGLATPSGGSIQGRIVMIDSPVDAGNAALAGAKLSQLVFGSTSAPAAHGTAIAEILVGTGPYPGVAKGAELVSLVAFSRTTKGEWIGTTPDLSRALNHAITLAPNVANLSFATRDHDKAVGKLIEKLDQSGTCIAAAAGNDPHYSVLFPGRMDATLAVTAIDDRQQIYSNASRGEKVDIAAWGVGMNAAVPGGRRTVTGTSFATAIVSGSMLRMPACNGGRSPAAMRNAIRTDALDLGDPGLDFTYGAGLFTLGKASLAPVPADASAAAQPGGASPPPQTGKQSLLWAAGSAIAALAAFLLILWRRRRRKRSAHPD
;
A
#
# COMPACT_ATOMS: atom_id res chain seq x y z
N MET A 1 31.99 0.90 -69.41
CA MET A 1 31.17 -0.26 -69.84
C MET A 1 31.57 -1.47 -69.01
N SER A 2 30.55 -2.15 -68.47
CA SER A 2 30.52 -3.43 -67.77
C SER A 2 31.80 -4.26 -67.61
N LYS A 3 32.08 -4.70 -66.37
CA LYS A 3 32.17 -6.14 -66.05
C LYS A 3 32.11 -6.38 -64.53
N ARG A 4 31.16 -7.23 -64.13
CA ARG A 4 31.03 -7.87 -62.81
C ARG A 4 31.83 -9.17 -62.78
N ALA A 5 32.46 -9.43 -61.64
CA ALA A 5 32.68 -10.71 -60.93
C ALA A 5 33.76 -10.40 -59.88
N GLY A 6 33.68 -10.68 -58.58
CA GLY A 6 32.91 -11.61 -57.77
C GLY A 6 33.89 -12.01 -56.67
N ILE A 7 33.72 -11.50 -55.44
CA ILE A 7 34.60 -11.84 -54.30
C ILE A 7 33.73 -12.09 -53.07
N HIS A 8 33.90 -13.30 -52.53
CA HIS A 8 33.47 -13.72 -51.20
C HIS A 8 34.04 -12.80 -50.12
N ALA A 9 33.18 -12.28 -49.23
CA ALA A 9 33.61 -11.69 -47.98
C ALA A 9 32.99 -12.46 -46.80
N CYS A 10 33.85 -13.24 -46.15
CA CYS A 10 33.66 -13.81 -44.83
C CYS A 10 33.31 -12.71 -43.82
N GLY A 11 32.35 -12.98 -42.96
CA GLY A 11 31.95 -12.11 -41.87
C GLY A 11 33.01 -12.04 -40.76
N LEU A 12 33.22 -10.83 -40.26
CA LEU A 12 33.73 -10.55 -38.93
C LEU A 12 33.04 -9.27 -38.43
N LEU A 13 31.93 -9.44 -37.70
CA LEU A 13 31.40 -8.43 -36.80
C LEU A 13 31.57 -9.00 -35.39
N ALA A 14 32.58 -8.49 -34.70
CA ALA A 14 32.84 -8.75 -33.30
C ALA A 14 31.67 -8.19 -32.46
N GLY A 15 30.78 -9.07 -32.03
CA GLY A 15 29.79 -8.76 -31.00
C GLY A 15 30.48 -8.76 -29.64
N LEU A 16 30.55 -7.59 -29.01
CA LEU A 16 30.89 -7.47 -27.60
C LEU A 16 29.67 -7.97 -26.80
N ALA A 17 29.62 -9.28 -26.54
CA ALA A 17 28.65 -9.88 -25.64
C ALA A 17 29.06 -9.54 -24.19
N LEU A 18 28.41 -8.53 -23.61
CA LEU A 18 28.38 -8.36 -22.16
C LEU A 18 27.64 -9.57 -21.57
N ALA A 19 28.41 -10.52 -21.03
CA ALA A 19 27.89 -11.64 -20.28
C ALA A 19 27.20 -11.12 -19.01
N VAL A 20 25.87 -11.19 -18.98
CA VAL A 20 25.08 -11.05 -17.76
C VAL A 20 25.29 -12.34 -16.95
N PRO A 21 25.71 -12.28 -15.68
CA PRO A 21 25.88 -13.50 -14.88
C PRO A 21 24.51 -14.13 -14.64
N ALA A 22 24.41 -15.44 -14.89
CA ALA A 22 23.24 -16.24 -14.57
C ALA A 22 22.91 -16.11 -13.08
N ALA A 23 21.64 -15.84 -12.76
CA ALA A 23 21.13 -15.73 -11.40
C ALA A 23 21.06 -17.12 -10.72
N SER A 24 22.21 -17.67 -10.36
CA SER A 24 22.32 -18.82 -9.45
C SER A 24 22.45 -18.30 -8.03
N GLY A 25 21.35 -18.24 -7.27
CA GLY A 25 21.43 -17.80 -5.86
C GLY A 25 20.14 -17.54 -5.08
N VAL A 26 18.96 -17.98 -5.52
CA VAL A 26 17.74 -17.86 -4.70
C VAL A 26 17.67 -19.04 -3.74
N LYS A 27 17.81 -18.80 -2.43
CA LYS A 27 17.48 -19.76 -1.37
C LYS A 27 16.06 -19.51 -0.89
N LEU A 28 15.29 -20.58 -0.67
CA LEU A 28 14.03 -20.49 0.06
C LEU A 28 14.30 -19.96 1.48
N PRO A 29 13.37 -19.18 2.06
CA PRO A 29 13.44 -18.81 3.46
C PRO A 29 13.50 -20.05 4.37
N GLU A 30 14.27 -19.97 5.46
CA GLU A 30 14.39 -21.06 6.42
C GLU A 30 13.01 -21.41 7.03
N GLY A 31 12.60 -22.67 6.93
CA GLY A 31 11.31 -23.15 7.44
C GLY A 31 10.15 -23.17 6.43
N MET A 32 10.37 -22.70 5.19
CA MET A 32 9.35 -22.75 4.14
C MET A 32 9.26 -24.15 3.49
N THR A 33 8.07 -24.76 3.52
CA THR A 33 7.80 -26.00 2.79
C THR A 33 7.69 -25.75 1.29
N ARG A 34 7.93 -26.77 0.46
CA ARG A 34 7.76 -26.69 -1.00
C ARG A 34 6.31 -26.36 -1.43
N GLU A 35 5.34 -26.72 -0.60
CA GLU A 35 3.92 -26.48 -0.86
C GLU A 35 3.53 -25.03 -0.52
N GLN A 36 4.03 -24.47 0.58
CA GLN A 36 3.92 -23.03 0.88
C GLN A 36 4.67 -22.20 -0.15
N ALA A 37 5.84 -22.68 -0.57
CA ALA A 37 6.58 -22.12 -1.67
C ALA A 37 5.67 -22.05 -2.92
N ALA A 38 5.18 -23.19 -3.41
CA ALA A 38 4.30 -23.24 -4.58
C ALA A 38 2.96 -22.47 -4.43
N ALA A 39 2.40 -22.33 -3.22
CA ALA A 39 1.14 -21.62 -2.94
C ALA A 39 1.27 -20.09 -2.86
N ILE A 40 2.45 -19.59 -2.48
CA ILE A 40 2.84 -18.18 -2.68
C ILE A 40 3.37 -18.01 -4.12
N GLY A 41 3.34 -19.11 -4.89
CA GLY A 41 3.95 -19.29 -6.18
C GLY A 41 5.41 -18.97 -6.08
N ILE A 42 6.24 -19.90 -5.54
CA ILE A 42 7.72 -20.12 -5.43
C ILE A 42 8.05 -21.52 -5.99
N LEU A 43 8.57 -21.61 -7.22
CA LEU A 43 9.17 -22.85 -7.77
C LEU A 43 10.58 -23.02 -7.20
N VAL A 44 10.82 -24.18 -6.61
CA VAL A 44 12.15 -24.72 -6.37
C VAL A 44 12.61 -25.40 -7.66
N PRO A 45 13.80 -25.09 -8.23
CA PRO A 45 14.30 -25.83 -9.38
C PRO A 45 14.46 -27.31 -9.04
N GLU A 46 14.04 -28.21 -9.93
CA GLU A 46 14.38 -29.64 -9.82
C GLU A 46 15.90 -29.80 -9.96
N GLU A 47 16.51 -30.51 -9.00
CA GLU A 47 17.87 -31.01 -9.16
C GLU A 47 17.85 -32.04 -10.31
N PRO A 48 18.75 -31.96 -11.31
CA PRO A 48 18.86 -33.04 -12.28
C PRO A 48 19.18 -34.32 -11.52
N ALA A 49 18.44 -35.40 -11.81
CA ALA A 49 18.61 -36.71 -11.20
C ALA A 49 20.11 -37.03 -11.10
N ALA A 50 20.59 -37.24 -9.87
CA ALA A 50 22.00 -37.53 -9.61
C ALA A 50 22.43 -38.73 -10.44
N ALA A 51 23.37 -38.50 -11.37
CA ALA A 51 24.13 -39.58 -11.97
C ALA A 51 24.88 -40.33 -10.85
N SER A 52 24.77 -41.66 -10.84
CA SER A 52 25.39 -42.55 -9.86
C SER A 52 26.86 -42.19 -9.61
N PRO A 53 27.33 -42.16 -8.34
CA PRO A 53 28.72 -41.83 -8.05
C PRO A 53 29.66 -42.97 -8.46
N ALA A 54 30.71 -42.61 -9.21
CA ALA A 54 31.89 -43.46 -9.40
C ALA A 54 32.71 -43.55 -8.08
N PRO A 55 33.47 -44.64 -7.85
CA PRO A 55 34.08 -44.93 -6.55
C PRO A 55 35.27 -44.02 -6.22
N ALA A 56 35.40 -43.72 -4.92
CA ALA A 56 36.40 -42.80 -4.36
C ALA A 56 37.83 -43.39 -4.30
N PRO A 57 38.89 -42.57 -4.46
CA PRO A 57 40.26 -42.99 -4.21
C PRO A 57 40.62 -42.94 -2.71
N THR A 58 41.39 -43.94 -2.29
CA THR A 58 41.92 -44.21 -0.95
C THR A 58 42.85 -43.11 -0.43
N LYS A 59 42.69 -42.70 0.84
CA LYS A 59 43.60 -41.81 1.58
C LYS A 59 44.58 -42.63 2.45
N THR A 60 45.87 -42.35 2.33
CA THR A 60 46.92 -42.77 3.27
C THR A 60 46.99 -41.82 4.49
N PRO A 61 47.33 -42.32 5.71
CA PRO A 61 47.38 -41.50 6.93
C PRO A 61 48.78 -40.87 7.18
N PRO A 62 48.88 -39.73 7.88
CA PRO A 62 50.15 -39.12 8.26
C PRO A 62 50.73 -39.70 9.57
N PRO A 63 52.05 -39.55 9.83
CA PRO A 63 52.77 -40.18 10.95
C PRO A 63 52.68 -39.38 12.28
N PRO A 64 53.04 -39.99 13.43
CA PRO A 64 52.84 -39.43 14.78
C PRO A 64 53.98 -38.49 15.22
N PRO A 65 53.79 -37.68 16.29
CA PRO A 65 54.77 -36.70 16.75
C PRO A 65 55.85 -37.31 17.67
N PRO A 66 57.04 -36.70 17.80
CA PRO A 66 58.03 -37.11 18.80
C PRO A 66 57.99 -36.23 20.08
N ASP A 67 58.32 -36.89 21.19
CA ASP A 67 58.40 -36.36 22.55
C ASP A 67 59.69 -35.54 22.86
N SER A 68 59.55 -34.72 23.90
CA SER A 68 60.46 -33.71 24.46
C SER A 68 61.83 -34.20 25.00
N LYS A 69 62.83 -33.29 25.03
CA LYS A 69 63.48 -32.82 26.29
C LYS A 69 64.53 -31.69 26.11
N ALA A 70 64.31 -30.63 26.91
CA ALA A 70 65.21 -29.73 27.65
C ALA A 70 66.60 -29.29 27.14
N ALA A 71 66.85 -27.97 27.14
CA ALA A 71 67.90 -27.30 27.93
C ALA A 71 67.73 -25.77 27.98
N THR A 72 68.26 -25.19 29.05
CA THR A 72 68.09 -23.86 29.66
C THR A 72 68.84 -22.69 29.01
N GLY A 73 68.36 -21.44 29.21
CA GLY A 73 69.14 -20.23 28.98
C GLY A 73 68.37 -18.91 29.18
N THR A 74 68.90 -18.04 30.04
CA THR A 74 68.32 -16.85 30.68
C THR A 74 68.14 -15.57 29.83
N ALA A 75 67.17 -14.75 30.29
CA ALA A 75 67.21 -13.27 30.46
C ALA A 75 66.50 -12.33 29.45
N ALA A 76 65.93 -11.29 30.08
CA ALA A 76 65.51 -9.96 29.60
C ALA A 76 64.08 -9.77 29.04
N LYS A 77 63.30 -9.01 29.82
CA LYS A 77 61.97 -8.46 29.54
C LYS A 77 62.11 -7.15 28.76
N PRO A 78 61.33 -6.91 27.69
CA PRO A 78 60.96 -5.53 27.37
C PRO A 78 59.46 -5.30 27.10
N ALA A 79 59.07 -4.08 27.46
CA ALA A 79 57.90 -3.26 27.15
C ALA A 79 56.73 -3.83 26.31
N ARG A 80 55.53 -3.71 26.89
CA ARG A 80 54.22 -3.87 26.24
C ARG A 80 54.02 -2.76 25.21
N LYS A 81 54.07 -3.09 23.91
CA LYS A 81 53.59 -2.21 22.83
C LYS A 81 52.07 -2.38 22.70
N GLU A 82 51.34 -1.28 22.77
CA GLU A 82 49.92 -1.23 22.41
C GLU A 82 49.74 -1.64 20.93
N PRO A 83 48.69 -2.40 20.58
CA PRO A 83 48.37 -2.67 19.18
C PRO A 83 47.91 -1.38 18.49
N PRO A 84 48.18 -1.23 17.18
CA PRO A 84 47.87 -0.01 16.45
C PRO A 84 46.36 0.26 16.42
N ARG A 85 45.97 1.52 16.64
CA ARG A 85 44.60 2.01 16.52
C ARG A 85 44.05 1.65 15.13
N SER A 86 42.93 0.93 15.12
CA SER A 86 42.13 0.69 13.92
C SER A 86 41.80 2.03 13.24
N PRO A 87 41.86 2.13 11.90
CA PRO A 87 41.43 3.33 11.20
C PRO A 87 39.94 3.60 11.53
N PRO A 88 39.54 4.88 11.60
CA PRO A 88 38.19 5.24 12.00
C PRO A 88 37.19 4.57 11.08
N ASP A 89 36.27 3.87 11.73
CA ASP A 89 35.13 3.19 11.16
C ASP A 89 34.30 4.17 10.32
N THR A 90 34.55 4.20 9.01
CA THR A 90 33.68 4.86 8.04
C THR A 90 32.44 4.01 7.83
N ARG A 91 31.70 3.75 8.92
CA ARG A 91 30.30 3.38 8.84
C ARG A 91 29.60 4.53 8.11
N PRO A 92 28.90 4.29 6.99
CA PRO A 92 28.06 5.32 6.41
C PRO A 92 27.10 5.77 7.50
N THR A 93 27.22 7.04 7.89
CA THR A 93 26.33 7.68 8.84
C THR A 93 24.90 7.44 8.39
N LYS A 94 24.09 6.85 9.27
CA LYS A 94 22.64 6.69 9.14
C LYS A 94 22.07 7.98 8.53
N MET A 95 21.58 7.92 7.30
CA MET A 95 20.92 9.07 6.70
C MET A 95 19.77 9.47 7.65
N PRO A 96 19.60 10.77 7.94
CA PRO A 96 18.44 11.21 8.70
C PRO A 96 17.18 10.69 8.00
N VAL A 97 16.20 10.21 8.77
CA VAL A 97 14.92 9.64 8.29
C VAL A 97 14.19 10.57 7.32
N GLN A 98 14.55 11.85 7.32
CA GLN A 98 14.03 12.91 6.47
C GLN A 98 14.48 12.83 5.00
N ASP A 99 15.52 12.04 4.67
CA ASP A 99 16.13 11.94 3.33
C ASP A 99 16.01 10.55 2.67
N ASP A 100 15.25 9.59 3.24
CA ASP A 100 15.03 8.29 2.57
C ASP A 100 14.02 8.49 1.42
N PRO A 101 14.40 8.33 0.14
CA PRO A 101 13.50 8.57 -0.99
C PRO A 101 12.37 7.53 -1.10
N LEU A 102 12.40 6.47 -0.28
CA LEU A 102 11.33 5.49 -0.13
C LEU A 102 10.26 5.93 0.90
N ILE A 103 10.47 7.06 1.58
CA ILE A 103 9.52 7.64 2.53
C ILE A 103 9.18 9.05 2.07
N MET A 104 7.90 9.42 2.16
CA MET A 104 7.46 10.79 1.90
C MET A 104 6.79 11.32 3.16
N GLY A 105 7.56 12.09 3.93
CA GLY A 105 7.21 12.73 5.20
C GLY A 105 7.30 11.81 6.43
N PRO A 106 7.77 12.30 7.59
CA PRO A 106 7.78 11.52 8.82
C PRO A 106 6.39 11.41 9.44
N TYR A 107 6.09 10.29 10.09
CA TYR A 107 4.94 10.07 10.98
C TYR A 107 4.96 10.95 12.25
N SER A 108 5.66 12.07 12.26
CA SER A 108 5.71 13.03 13.38
C SER A 108 5.13 14.40 13.01
N GLY A 109 4.71 14.58 11.74
CA GLY A 109 4.08 15.80 11.26
C GLY A 109 2.59 15.92 11.63
N PRO A 110 1.99 17.10 11.38
CA PRO A 110 0.55 17.29 11.52
C PRO A 110 -0.21 16.38 10.55
N ASP A 111 -1.39 15.91 10.96
CA ASP A 111 -2.27 15.08 10.12
C ASP A 111 -3.04 15.90 9.06
N ILE A 112 -2.99 17.22 9.15
CA ILE A 112 -3.73 18.14 8.29
C ILE A 112 -2.87 19.31 7.81
N VAL A 113 -3.22 19.87 6.66
CA VAL A 113 -2.62 21.11 6.14
C VAL A 113 -3.16 22.30 6.96
N PRO A 114 -2.30 23.00 7.74
CA PRO A 114 -2.78 23.91 8.80
C PRO A 114 -3.61 25.12 8.33
N ASP A 115 -3.44 25.57 7.08
CA ASP A 115 -4.11 26.75 6.55
C ASP A 115 -5.21 26.43 5.54
N GLN A 116 -5.65 25.17 5.45
CA GLN A 116 -6.62 24.74 4.42
C GLN A 116 -7.83 24.01 4.99
N VAL A 117 -8.97 24.27 4.36
CA VAL A 117 -10.24 23.56 4.57
C VAL A 117 -10.81 23.15 3.20
N LEU A 118 -11.55 22.05 3.20
CA LEU A 118 -12.32 21.62 2.04
C LEU A 118 -13.80 21.67 2.32
N PHE A 119 -14.58 22.05 1.32
CA PHE A 119 -16.03 21.86 1.34
C PHE A 119 -16.53 21.32 0.00
N PHE A 120 -17.64 20.59 0.08
CA PHE A 120 -18.16 19.79 -1.01
C PHE A 120 -19.63 20.09 -1.20
N ALA A 121 -20.01 20.47 -2.42
CA ALA A 121 -21.40 20.72 -2.77
C ALA A 121 -21.62 20.54 -4.28
N ASP A 122 -22.84 20.19 -4.66
CA ASP A 122 -23.28 20.18 -6.06
C ASP A 122 -23.88 21.55 -6.41
N LEU A 123 -23.00 22.53 -6.62
CA LEU A 123 -23.37 23.92 -6.88
C LEU A 123 -22.48 24.52 -7.97
N PRO A 124 -22.98 25.53 -8.72
CA PRO A 124 -22.16 26.26 -9.68
C PRO A 124 -20.94 26.94 -9.03
N ASN A 125 -19.83 26.99 -9.76
CA ASN A 125 -18.57 27.59 -9.27
C ASN A 125 -18.72 29.02 -8.76
N GLY A 126 -19.60 29.83 -9.37
CA GLY A 126 -19.89 31.19 -8.91
C GLY A 126 -20.49 31.22 -7.50
N THR A 127 -21.44 30.33 -7.23
CA THR A 127 -22.05 30.15 -5.90
C THR A 127 -21.00 29.69 -4.89
N LEU A 128 -20.21 28.68 -5.23
CA LEU A 128 -19.12 28.16 -4.38
C LEU A 128 -18.12 29.25 -3.97
N ARG A 129 -17.71 30.10 -4.91
CA ARG A 129 -16.85 31.26 -4.62
C ARG A 129 -17.52 32.26 -3.68
N ALA A 130 -18.83 32.50 -3.85
CA ALA A 130 -19.59 33.34 -2.91
C ALA A 130 -19.71 32.71 -1.51
N ILE A 131 -19.77 31.36 -1.41
CA ILE A 131 -19.72 30.64 -0.12
C ILE A 131 -18.38 30.85 0.57
N ALA A 132 -17.28 30.65 -0.15
CA ALA A 132 -15.96 30.88 0.39
C ALA A 132 -15.81 32.34 0.88
N ALA A 133 -16.18 33.31 0.04
CA ALA A 133 -16.05 34.73 0.37
C ALA A 133 -16.84 35.15 1.62
N ARG A 134 -18.10 34.70 1.78
CA ARG A 134 -18.90 35.04 2.98
C ARG A 134 -18.36 34.43 4.27
N ASN A 135 -17.59 33.34 4.18
CA ASN A 135 -16.91 32.71 5.31
C ASN A 135 -15.47 33.19 5.48
N GLY A 136 -15.04 34.24 4.75
CA GLY A 136 -13.68 34.78 4.83
C GLY A 136 -12.60 33.86 4.25
N LEU A 137 -12.98 32.88 3.44
CA LEU A 137 -12.07 31.90 2.84
C LEU A 137 -11.57 32.36 1.47
N THR A 138 -10.30 32.08 1.18
CA THR A 138 -9.72 32.31 -0.15
C THR A 138 -9.72 31.00 -0.94
N VAL A 139 -10.50 30.91 -2.02
CA VAL A 139 -10.52 29.73 -2.88
C VAL A 139 -9.16 29.53 -3.54
N LEU A 140 -8.55 28.36 -3.33
CA LEU A 140 -7.32 27.93 -3.97
C LEU A 140 -7.62 27.12 -5.23
N GLU A 141 -8.55 26.17 -5.13
CA GLU A 141 -8.89 25.25 -6.21
C GLU A 141 -10.38 24.88 -6.14
N ILE A 142 -10.99 24.63 -7.30
CA ILE A 142 -12.33 24.08 -7.43
C ILE A 142 -12.24 22.91 -8.40
N SER A 143 -12.54 21.71 -7.92
CA SER A 143 -12.31 20.47 -8.65
C SER A 143 -13.57 19.60 -8.64
N PRO A 144 -14.16 19.30 -9.82
CA PRO A 144 -15.30 18.40 -9.88
C PRO A 144 -14.87 16.98 -9.51
N LEU A 145 -15.70 16.33 -8.69
CA LEU A 145 -15.58 14.92 -8.37
C LEU A 145 -16.81 14.21 -8.93
N ASP A 146 -16.84 14.06 -10.26
CA ASP A 146 -17.99 13.53 -11.01
C ASP A 146 -18.46 12.17 -10.47
N GLN A 147 -17.52 11.33 -10.03
CA GLN A 147 -17.86 10.03 -9.46
C GLN A 147 -18.62 10.16 -8.15
N LEU A 148 -18.50 11.27 -7.42
CA LEU A 148 -19.28 11.59 -6.23
C LEU A 148 -20.51 12.46 -6.51
N GLY A 149 -20.61 13.08 -7.70
CA GLY A 149 -21.67 14.03 -8.02
C GLY A 149 -21.58 15.31 -7.20
N VAL A 150 -20.37 15.75 -6.84
CA VAL A 150 -20.14 16.99 -6.10
C VAL A 150 -18.93 17.74 -6.67
N VAL A 151 -18.84 19.02 -6.34
CA VAL A 151 -17.64 19.82 -6.54
C VAL A 151 -16.91 19.99 -5.22
N MET A 152 -15.62 19.68 -5.20
CA MET A 152 -14.71 19.91 -4.08
C MET A 152 -14.08 21.30 -4.22
N VAL A 153 -14.13 22.09 -3.15
CA VAL A 153 -13.44 23.37 -3.08
C VAL A 153 -12.34 23.28 -2.04
N THR A 154 -11.10 23.50 -2.47
CA THR A 154 -9.96 23.69 -1.58
C THR A 154 -9.82 25.18 -1.30
N ALA A 155 -9.89 25.59 -0.04
CA ALA A 155 -9.82 27.00 0.34
C ALA A 155 -8.82 27.23 1.49
N ARG A 156 -8.16 28.37 1.45
CA ARG A 156 -7.29 28.86 2.53
C ARG A 156 -8.13 29.57 3.60
N VAL A 157 -7.89 29.22 4.86
CA VAL A 157 -8.46 29.92 6.02
C VAL A 157 -7.60 31.15 6.39
N PRO A 158 -8.17 32.20 6.99
CA PRO A 158 -7.39 33.34 7.48
C PRO A 158 -6.32 32.92 8.49
N SER A 159 -5.17 33.58 8.48
CA SER A 159 -4.07 33.32 9.42
C SER A 159 -4.56 33.29 10.87
N GLY A 160 -4.19 32.24 11.61
CA GLY A 160 -4.60 32.04 13.00
C GLY A 160 -5.96 31.37 13.18
N THR A 161 -6.70 31.11 12.10
CA THR A 161 -7.96 30.35 12.16
C THR A 161 -7.65 28.86 12.23
N ASN A 162 -8.32 28.13 13.14
CA ASN A 162 -8.24 26.68 13.17
C ASN A 162 -9.09 26.10 12.01
N PRO A 163 -8.54 25.24 11.12
CA PRO A 163 -9.31 24.59 10.06
C PRO A 163 -10.59 23.90 10.54
N GLN A 164 -10.57 23.29 11.73
CA GLN A 164 -11.74 22.63 12.30
C GLN A 164 -12.87 23.62 12.59
N GLN A 165 -12.56 24.85 13.02
CA GLN A 165 -13.57 25.89 13.22
C GLN A 165 -14.18 26.33 11.88
N ALA A 166 -13.39 26.37 10.81
CA ALA A 166 -13.90 26.66 9.47
C ALA A 166 -14.83 25.55 8.97
N VAL A 167 -14.51 24.29 9.25
CA VAL A 167 -15.42 23.15 8.97
C VAL A 167 -16.76 23.35 9.65
N GLU A 168 -16.77 23.60 10.97
CA GLU A 168 -18.00 23.80 11.74
C GLU A 168 -18.84 25.00 11.26
N GLN A 169 -18.19 26.04 10.73
CA GLN A 169 -18.88 27.19 10.14
C GLN A 169 -19.53 26.84 8.80
N LEU A 170 -18.79 26.14 7.92
CA LEU A 170 -19.27 25.72 6.61
C LEU A 170 -20.46 24.74 6.72
N GLU A 171 -20.44 23.84 7.69
CA GLU A 171 -21.50 22.85 7.91
C GLU A 171 -22.82 23.45 8.43
N ARG A 172 -22.85 24.73 8.83
CA ARG A 172 -24.10 25.44 9.15
C ARG A 172 -24.87 25.85 7.91
N ASP A 173 -24.22 25.85 6.75
CA ASP A 173 -24.87 26.17 5.49
C ASP A 173 -25.52 24.92 4.89
N PRO A 174 -26.86 24.87 4.78
CA PRO A 174 -27.56 23.68 4.30
C PRO A 174 -27.30 23.38 2.81
N SER A 175 -26.68 24.31 2.06
CA SER A 175 -26.27 24.08 0.68
C SER A 175 -24.94 23.34 0.56
N ILE A 176 -24.18 23.22 1.65
CA ILE A 176 -22.94 22.44 1.72
C ILE A 176 -23.28 21.00 2.08
N GLY A 177 -22.83 20.04 1.24
CA GLY A 177 -23.03 18.63 1.51
C GLY A 177 -22.17 18.13 2.68
N TRP A 178 -20.90 18.54 2.73
CA TRP A 178 -20.05 18.43 3.91
C TRP A 178 -18.80 19.31 3.79
N ALA A 179 -18.10 19.50 4.91
CA ALA A 179 -16.75 20.06 4.96
C ALA A 179 -15.81 19.14 5.73
N GLN A 180 -14.50 19.31 5.54
CA GLN A 180 -13.47 18.58 6.29
C GLN A 180 -12.12 19.33 6.23
N PRO A 181 -11.19 19.02 7.16
CA PRO A 181 -9.80 19.43 7.01
C PRO A 181 -9.15 18.82 5.76
N ASN A 182 -8.05 19.43 5.32
CA ASN A 182 -7.18 18.83 4.28
C ASN A 182 -6.21 17.86 4.93
N HIS A 183 -6.42 16.55 4.78
CA HIS A 183 -5.59 15.53 5.41
C HIS A 183 -4.28 15.33 4.64
N ILE A 184 -3.24 14.99 5.40
CA ILE A 184 -1.90 14.68 4.91
C ILE A 184 -1.72 13.16 4.87
N TYR A 185 -1.14 12.66 3.78
CA TYR A 185 -0.83 11.26 3.56
C TYR A 185 0.67 11.03 3.37
N TRP A 186 1.14 9.89 3.86
CA TRP A 186 2.54 9.46 3.79
C TRP A 186 2.69 8.15 3.02
N LEU A 187 3.85 7.96 2.36
CA LEU A 187 4.23 6.67 1.78
C LEU A 187 4.90 5.76 2.81
N LEU A 188 4.65 4.46 2.69
CA LEU A 188 4.98 3.48 3.72
C LEU A 188 6.18 2.60 3.36
N GLY A 189 7.40 3.10 3.53
CA GLY A 189 8.64 2.32 3.28
C GLY A 189 9.78 2.62 4.25
N ASN A 190 10.92 1.96 4.05
CA ASN A 190 12.26 2.31 4.52
C ASN A 190 13.30 1.44 3.78
N SER A 191 14.59 1.81 3.88
CA SER A 191 15.72 1.00 3.44
C SER A 191 16.56 0.43 4.60
N ARG A 192 17.01 -0.83 4.50
CA ARG A 192 17.95 -1.50 5.46
C ARG A 192 18.95 -2.43 4.76
N GLU A 193 20.01 -2.85 5.45
CA GLU A 193 21.21 -3.46 4.84
C GLU A 193 21.11 -4.94 4.38
N LYS A 194 19.99 -5.65 4.59
CA LYS A 194 19.86 -7.07 4.16
C LYS A 194 18.75 -7.23 3.12
N ALA A 195 19.13 -7.70 1.92
CA ALA A 195 18.26 -7.78 0.75
C ALA A 195 17.98 -9.25 0.36
N TYR A 196 16.71 -9.63 0.35
CA TYR A 196 16.16 -10.85 -0.20
C TYR A 196 15.34 -10.49 -1.44
N ALA A 197 15.48 -11.26 -2.52
CA ALA A 197 14.66 -11.07 -3.70
C ALA A 197 13.37 -11.88 -3.58
N MET A 198 12.37 -11.39 -2.83
CA MET A 198 11.06 -12.04 -2.68
C MET A 198 10.06 -11.64 -3.77
N HIS A 199 10.50 -10.91 -4.81
CA HIS A 199 9.65 -10.49 -5.92
C HIS A 199 9.26 -11.66 -6.79
N GLY A 200 7.96 -11.93 -6.86
CA GLY A 200 7.41 -12.89 -7.81
C GLY A 200 8.15 -14.23 -7.82
N LEU A 201 8.74 -14.61 -6.68
CA LEU A 201 9.47 -15.86 -6.54
C LEU A 201 8.44 -16.94 -6.74
N ALA A 202 8.25 -17.41 -8.00
CA ALA A 202 7.48 -18.58 -8.45
C ALA A 202 6.12 -18.37 -9.13
N THR A 203 5.93 -17.34 -9.94
CA THR A 203 4.83 -17.36 -10.90
C THR A 203 4.82 -18.71 -11.62
N PRO A 204 3.74 -19.53 -11.53
CA PRO A 204 3.65 -20.77 -12.28
C PRO A 204 3.90 -20.46 -13.76
N SER A 205 4.81 -21.20 -14.36
CA SER A 205 5.25 -21.18 -15.76
C SER A 205 4.58 -20.11 -16.67
N GLY A 206 5.26 -18.98 -16.84
CA GLY A 206 5.36 -18.28 -18.14
C GLY A 206 4.14 -17.58 -18.74
N GLY A 207 2.97 -17.58 -18.12
CA GLY A 207 1.79 -16.86 -18.63
C GLY A 207 1.82 -15.36 -18.31
N SER A 208 1.79 -14.51 -19.33
CA SER A 208 1.49 -13.08 -19.16
C SER A 208 0.10 -12.93 -18.52
N ILE A 209 0.02 -12.38 -17.31
CA ILE A 209 -1.26 -12.09 -16.66
C ILE A 209 -1.91 -10.92 -17.40
N GLN A 210 -3.16 -11.07 -17.81
CA GLN A 210 -3.95 -9.96 -18.36
C GLN A 210 -4.84 -9.39 -17.26
N GLY A 211 -5.02 -8.08 -17.28
CA GLY A 211 -5.78 -7.34 -16.27
C GLY A 211 -5.17 -5.96 -16.07
N ARG A 212 -5.92 -5.09 -15.40
CA ARG A 212 -5.49 -3.73 -15.09
C ARG A 212 -5.32 -3.54 -13.58
N ILE A 213 -4.14 -3.07 -13.19
CA ILE A 213 -3.84 -2.58 -11.85
C ILE A 213 -3.78 -1.05 -11.92
N VAL A 214 -4.48 -0.39 -11.01
CA VAL A 214 -4.21 1.01 -10.68
C VAL A 214 -3.35 1.07 -9.43
N MET A 215 -2.29 1.85 -9.49
CA MET A 215 -1.43 2.16 -8.35
C MET A 215 -1.52 3.65 -8.07
N ILE A 216 -1.77 4.04 -6.83
CA ILE A 216 -1.71 5.44 -6.41
C ILE A 216 -0.52 5.61 -5.47
N ASP A 217 0.51 6.31 -5.93
CA ASP A 217 1.84 6.37 -5.29
C ASP A 217 2.62 7.62 -5.73
N SER A 218 3.93 7.68 -5.44
CA SER A 218 4.87 8.63 -6.06
C SER A 218 5.15 8.29 -7.53
N PRO A 219 5.87 9.17 -8.27
CA PRO A 219 6.23 8.88 -9.66
C PRO A 219 6.98 7.56 -9.83
N VAL A 220 6.85 6.99 -11.03
CA VAL A 220 7.61 5.84 -11.49
C VAL A 220 8.66 6.30 -12.49
N ASP A 221 9.90 5.83 -12.31
CA ASP A 221 10.94 5.92 -13.33
C ASP A 221 10.67 4.87 -14.41
N ALA A 222 9.84 5.23 -15.39
CA ALA A 222 9.49 4.36 -16.51
C ALA A 222 10.69 4.00 -17.40
N GLY A 223 11.81 4.73 -17.29
CA GLY A 223 13.06 4.42 -17.99
C GLY A 223 13.89 3.33 -17.29
N ASN A 224 13.48 2.88 -16.10
CA ASN A 224 14.20 1.86 -15.35
C ASN A 224 14.24 0.53 -16.10
N ALA A 225 15.43 -0.08 -16.22
CA ALA A 225 15.62 -1.34 -16.93
C ALA A 225 14.76 -2.49 -16.38
N ALA A 226 14.40 -2.47 -15.09
CA ALA A 226 13.53 -3.48 -14.48
C ALA A 226 12.08 -3.43 -14.99
N LEU A 227 11.67 -2.31 -15.57
CA LEU A 227 10.34 -2.05 -16.13
C LEU A 227 10.34 -2.06 -17.66
N ALA A 228 11.46 -2.37 -18.31
CA ALA A 228 11.59 -2.35 -19.76
C ALA A 228 10.58 -3.33 -20.41
N GLY A 229 9.64 -2.79 -21.18
CA GLY A 229 8.58 -3.57 -21.83
C GLY A 229 7.37 -3.90 -20.93
N ALA A 230 7.32 -3.37 -19.70
CA ALA A 230 6.10 -3.38 -18.91
C ALA A 230 5.02 -2.49 -19.56
N LYS A 231 3.75 -2.89 -19.47
CA LYS A 231 2.61 -2.07 -19.93
C LYS A 231 2.29 -1.03 -18.87
N LEU A 232 3.11 0.02 -18.80
CA LEU A 232 3.02 1.07 -17.80
C LEU A 232 2.56 2.38 -18.44
N SER A 233 1.53 3.00 -17.86
CA SER A 233 1.17 4.40 -18.10
C SER A 233 1.16 5.16 -16.78
N GLN A 234 1.37 6.48 -16.84
CA GLN A 234 1.38 7.33 -15.67
C GLN A 234 0.59 8.62 -15.90
N LEU A 235 -0.23 8.99 -14.94
CA LEU A 235 -0.97 10.25 -14.87
C LEU A 235 -0.61 10.97 -13.58
N VAL A 236 -0.56 12.29 -13.62
CA VAL A 236 -0.10 13.11 -12.50
C VAL A 236 -1.22 13.99 -11.99
N PHE A 237 -1.59 13.78 -10.74
CA PHE A 237 -2.53 14.60 -9.98
C PHE A 237 -1.79 15.49 -8.97
N GLY A 238 -0.67 15.03 -8.42
CA GLY A 238 0.26 15.82 -7.62
C GLY A 238 1.37 16.48 -8.46
N SER A 239 2.62 16.27 -8.07
CA SER A 239 3.80 16.82 -8.74
C SER A 239 4.60 15.77 -9.51
N THR A 240 5.09 16.14 -10.70
CA THR A 240 6.05 15.34 -11.48
C THR A 240 7.45 15.28 -10.84
N SER A 241 7.78 16.20 -9.94
CA SER A 241 9.13 16.31 -9.34
C SER A 241 9.29 15.52 -8.03
N ALA A 242 8.25 14.79 -7.60
CA ALA A 242 8.31 13.94 -6.43
C ALA A 242 9.35 12.81 -6.61
N PRO A 243 10.03 12.37 -5.53
CA PRO A 243 10.96 11.26 -5.59
C PRO A 243 10.31 9.99 -6.14
N ALA A 244 10.92 9.42 -7.18
CA ALA A 244 10.35 8.27 -7.89
C ALA A 244 10.71 6.91 -7.26
N ALA A 245 11.49 6.87 -6.17
CA ALA A 245 12.03 5.61 -5.65
C ALA A 245 10.95 4.66 -5.13
N HIS A 246 9.99 5.14 -4.33
CA HIS A 246 8.92 4.30 -3.80
C HIS A 246 8.00 3.76 -4.91
N GLY A 247 7.45 4.64 -5.76
CA GLY A 247 6.61 4.23 -6.89
C GLY A 247 7.31 3.27 -7.86
N THR A 248 8.60 3.47 -8.14
CA THR A 248 9.38 2.55 -9.00
C THR A 248 9.55 1.16 -8.38
N ALA A 249 9.80 1.10 -7.06
CA ALA A 249 9.93 -0.17 -6.36
C ALA A 249 8.61 -0.96 -6.36
N ILE A 250 7.50 -0.28 -6.10
CA ILE A 250 6.16 -0.89 -6.15
C ILE A 250 5.81 -1.33 -7.58
N ALA A 251 6.10 -0.50 -8.59
CA ALA A 251 5.87 -0.85 -9.99
C ALA A 251 6.67 -2.10 -10.42
N GLU A 252 7.92 -2.25 -9.97
CA GLU A 252 8.69 -3.46 -10.25
C GLU A 252 8.05 -4.69 -9.60
N ILE A 253 7.68 -4.60 -8.31
CA ILE A 253 7.03 -5.71 -7.60
C ILE A 253 5.75 -6.13 -8.33
N LEU A 254 4.97 -5.19 -8.85
CA LEU A 254 3.74 -5.47 -9.57
C LEU A 254 3.98 -6.03 -10.98
N VAL A 255 4.69 -5.31 -11.85
CA VAL A 255 4.73 -5.61 -13.30
C VAL A 255 6.14 -5.69 -13.88
N GLY A 256 7.18 -5.73 -13.04
CA GLY A 256 8.56 -5.83 -13.44
C GLY A 256 8.81 -6.93 -14.47
N THR A 257 9.66 -6.63 -15.45
CA THR A 257 9.99 -7.52 -16.57
C THR A 257 11.44 -7.98 -16.54
N GLY A 258 12.27 -7.34 -15.69
CA GLY A 258 13.68 -7.63 -15.50
C GLY A 258 13.97 -8.98 -14.81
N PRO A 259 15.17 -9.16 -14.23
CA PRO A 259 15.60 -10.44 -13.64
C PRO A 259 14.77 -10.85 -12.41
N TYR A 260 14.05 -9.90 -11.80
CA TYR A 260 13.10 -10.12 -10.73
C TYR A 260 11.71 -9.76 -11.26
N PRO A 261 11.03 -10.69 -11.97
CA PRO A 261 9.74 -10.38 -12.58
C PRO A 261 8.70 -10.05 -11.51
N GLY A 262 7.85 -9.08 -11.81
CA GLY A 262 6.76 -8.69 -10.93
C GLY A 262 5.73 -9.80 -10.80
N VAL A 263 5.03 -9.82 -9.66
CA VAL A 263 3.98 -10.80 -9.35
C VAL A 263 2.87 -10.81 -10.40
N ALA A 264 2.62 -9.71 -11.12
CA ALA A 264 1.64 -9.60 -12.20
C ALA A 264 2.27 -9.25 -13.55
N LYS A 265 3.46 -9.79 -13.86
CA LYS A 265 4.13 -9.58 -15.15
C LYS A 265 3.17 -9.76 -16.34
N GLY A 266 3.09 -8.73 -17.18
CA GLY A 266 2.24 -8.68 -18.37
C GLY A 266 0.91 -7.91 -18.21
N ALA A 267 0.53 -7.61 -16.96
CA ALA A 267 -0.63 -6.78 -16.66
C ALA A 267 -0.40 -5.33 -17.06
N GLU A 268 -1.49 -4.60 -17.31
CA GLU A 268 -1.46 -3.15 -17.46
C GLU A 268 -1.36 -2.49 -16.09
N LEU A 269 -0.35 -1.65 -15.88
CA LEU A 269 -0.21 -0.81 -14.71
C LEU A 269 -0.50 0.65 -15.09
N VAL A 270 -1.49 1.25 -14.44
CA VAL A 270 -1.73 2.70 -14.50
C VAL A 270 -1.29 3.32 -13.17
N SER A 271 -0.19 4.06 -13.20
CA SER A 271 0.33 4.81 -12.05
C SER A 271 -0.36 6.18 -11.97
N LEU A 272 -1.03 6.48 -10.86
CA LEU A 272 -1.64 7.77 -10.59
C LEU A 272 -0.83 8.47 -9.49
N VAL A 273 -0.04 9.46 -9.89
CA VAL A 273 0.83 10.20 -8.97
C VAL A 273 0.01 11.20 -8.16
N ALA A 274 -0.03 11.02 -6.84
CA ALA A 274 -0.89 11.84 -5.95
C ALA A 274 -0.10 12.50 -4.80
N PHE A 275 1.17 12.82 -5.03
CA PHE A 275 2.05 13.44 -4.03
C PHE A 275 2.67 14.73 -4.54
N SER A 276 2.74 15.73 -3.66
CA SER A 276 3.12 17.11 -3.95
C SER A 276 4.11 17.62 -2.90
N ARG A 277 4.85 18.69 -3.24
CA ARG A 277 5.82 19.30 -2.34
C ARG A 277 5.15 20.38 -1.48
N THR A 278 5.32 20.32 -0.16
CA THR A 278 4.89 21.39 0.75
C THR A 278 5.78 22.61 0.60
N THR A 279 5.32 23.76 1.13
CA THR A 279 6.11 24.99 1.21
C THR A 279 7.35 24.84 2.10
N LYS A 280 7.36 23.86 3.01
CA LYS A 280 8.50 23.50 3.84
C LYS A 280 9.47 22.54 3.15
N GLY A 281 9.18 22.17 1.91
CA GLY A 281 10.03 21.31 1.09
C GLY A 281 9.81 19.80 1.29
N GLU A 282 8.85 19.42 2.13
CA GLU A 282 8.48 18.03 2.40
C GLU A 282 7.61 17.49 1.26
N TRP A 283 7.59 16.18 1.11
CA TRP A 283 6.80 15.51 0.11
C TRP A 283 5.65 14.78 0.79
N ILE A 284 4.40 15.07 0.40
CA ILE A 284 3.19 14.50 1.02
C ILE A 284 2.09 14.28 -0.01
N GLY A 285 1.15 13.38 0.29
CA GLY A 285 -0.15 13.34 -0.37
C GLY A 285 -1.15 14.22 0.37
N THR A 286 -2.16 14.71 -0.34
CA THR A 286 -3.22 15.55 0.25
C THR A 286 -4.60 15.07 -0.17
N THR A 287 -5.66 15.37 0.61
CA THR A 287 -7.04 15.03 0.25
C THR A 287 -7.39 15.43 -1.19
N PRO A 288 -7.05 16.65 -1.70
CA PRO A 288 -7.31 17.02 -3.09
C PRO A 288 -6.60 16.13 -4.12
N ASP A 289 -5.32 15.83 -3.91
CA ASP A 289 -4.52 15.04 -4.85
C ASP A 289 -5.03 13.60 -4.94
N LEU A 290 -5.28 12.98 -3.78
CA LEU A 290 -5.83 11.62 -3.69
C LEU A 290 -7.26 11.56 -4.21
N SER A 291 -8.10 12.56 -3.93
CA SER A 291 -9.50 12.58 -4.39
C SER A 291 -9.57 12.67 -5.92
N ARG A 292 -8.74 13.50 -6.56
CA ARG A 292 -8.70 13.57 -8.02
C ARG A 292 -8.15 12.28 -8.65
N ALA A 293 -7.11 11.69 -8.05
CA ALA A 293 -6.57 10.41 -8.51
C ALA A 293 -7.58 9.28 -8.40
N LEU A 294 -8.27 9.12 -7.25
CA LEU A 294 -9.29 8.10 -7.06
C LEU A 294 -10.54 8.33 -7.93
N ASN A 295 -10.97 9.59 -8.09
CA ASN A 295 -12.06 9.94 -8.99
C ASN A 295 -11.75 9.51 -10.44
N HIS A 296 -10.49 9.63 -10.87
CA HIS A 296 -10.06 9.10 -12.16
C HIS A 296 -9.88 7.56 -12.15
N ALA A 297 -9.38 6.97 -11.07
CA ALA A 297 -9.21 5.52 -10.95
C ALA A 297 -10.51 4.75 -11.21
N ILE A 298 -11.64 5.28 -10.73
CA ILE A 298 -12.96 4.68 -10.96
C ILE A 298 -13.31 4.61 -12.46
N THR A 299 -12.94 5.62 -13.26
CA THR A 299 -13.23 5.63 -14.71
C THR A 299 -12.37 4.63 -15.48
N LEU A 300 -11.19 4.30 -14.95
CA LEU A 300 -10.32 3.26 -15.49
C LEU A 300 -10.87 1.85 -15.24
N ALA A 301 -11.86 1.70 -14.34
CA ALA A 301 -12.50 0.44 -13.97
C ALA A 301 -11.48 -0.72 -13.77
N PRO A 302 -10.41 -0.53 -12.98
CA PRO A 302 -9.37 -1.54 -12.83
C PRO A 302 -9.90 -2.83 -12.21
N ASN A 303 -9.17 -3.92 -12.39
CA ASN A 303 -9.44 -5.17 -11.67
C ASN A 303 -8.95 -5.06 -10.22
N VAL A 304 -7.79 -4.43 -10.03
CA VAL A 304 -7.13 -4.30 -8.74
C VAL A 304 -6.63 -2.87 -8.51
N ALA A 305 -6.75 -2.39 -7.28
CA ALA A 305 -6.11 -1.16 -6.83
C ALA A 305 -5.09 -1.44 -5.71
N ASN A 306 -3.89 -0.90 -5.86
CA ASN A 306 -2.82 -0.93 -4.85
C ASN A 306 -2.71 0.46 -4.19
N LEU A 307 -3.01 0.54 -2.89
CA LEU A 307 -2.96 1.77 -2.10
C LEU A 307 -1.83 1.69 -1.06
N SER A 308 -0.66 2.20 -1.41
CA SER A 308 0.56 2.14 -0.59
C SER A 308 0.84 3.43 0.18
N PHE A 309 -0.23 4.06 0.68
CA PHE A 309 -0.20 5.31 1.42
C PHE A 309 -1.12 5.21 2.64
N ALA A 310 -0.89 6.06 3.64
CA ALA A 310 -1.80 6.13 4.78
C ALA A 310 -1.87 7.52 5.42
N THR A 311 -2.93 7.72 6.19
CA THR A 311 -3.09 8.80 7.17
C THR A 311 -3.72 8.24 8.45
N ARG A 312 -3.60 8.97 9.57
CA ARG A 312 -4.15 8.54 10.87
C ARG A 312 -5.66 8.77 10.95
N ASP A 313 -6.12 9.86 10.35
CA ASP A 313 -7.49 10.32 10.43
C ASP A 313 -8.38 9.65 9.38
N HIS A 314 -9.69 9.68 9.61
CA HIS A 314 -10.64 9.27 8.60
C HIS A 314 -10.94 10.43 7.65
N ASP A 315 -10.61 10.26 6.37
CA ASP A 315 -10.90 11.23 5.32
C ASP A 315 -12.20 10.85 4.59
N LYS A 316 -13.23 11.68 4.73
CA LYS A 316 -14.56 11.40 4.19
C LYS A 316 -14.61 11.38 2.66
N ALA A 317 -13.90 12.30 2.00
CA ALA A 317 -13.87 12.36 0.54
C ALA A 317 -13.14 11.15 -0.05
N VAL A 318 -11.95 10.85 0.47
CA VAL A 318 -11.16 9.68 0.04
C VAL A 318 -11.88 8.38 0.35
N GLY A 319 -12.51 8.27 1.52
CA GLY A 319 -13.28 7.09 1.93
C GLY A 319 -14.44 6.81 0.97
N LYS A 320 -15.24 7.82 0.65
CA LYS A 320 -16.35 7.69 -0.32
C LYS A 320 -15.88 7.25 -1.71
N LEU A 321 -14.72 7.73 -2.16
CA LEU A 321 -14.16 7.34 -3.45
C LEU A 321 -13.63 5.91 -3.46
N ILE A 322 -12.98 5.47 -2.37
CA ILE A 322 -12.55 4.07 -2.20
C ILE A 322 -13.75 3.13 -2.14
N GLU A 323 -14.81 3.51 -1.41
CA GLU A 323 -16.08 2.76 -1.39
C GLU A 323 -16.68 2.62 -2.80
N LYS A 324 -16.70 3.71 -3.59
CA LYS A 324 -17.16 3.63 -5.00
C LYS A 324 -16.28 2.76 -5.88
N LEU A 325 -14.96 2.80 -5.65
CA LEU A 325 -14.03 1.93 -6.36
C LEU A 325 -14.29 0.45 -6.03
N ASP A 326 -14.52 0.10 -4.76
CA ASP A 326 -14.90 -1.27 -4.32
C ASP A 326 -16.27 -1.67 -4.91
N GLN A 327 -17.27 -0.78 -4.86
CA GLN A 327 -18.60 -1.00 -5.43
C GLN A 327 -18.58 -1.18 -6.96
N SER A 328 -17.60 -0.61 -7.66
CA SER A 328 -17.37 -0.88 -9.10
C SER A 328 -16.77 -2.26 -9.38
N GLY A 329 -16.57 -3.07 -8.32
CA GLY A 329 -16.02 -4.42 -8.38
C GLY A 329 -14.49 -4.46 -8.48
N THR A 330 -13.81 -3.37 -8.11
CA THR A 330 -12.34 -3.34 -8.01
C THR A 330 -11.90 -4.00 -6.71
N CYS A 331 -11.02 -5.00 -6.77
CA CYS A 331 -10.37 -5.54 -5.58
C CYS A 331 -9.32 -4.56 -5.06
N ILE A 332 -9.38 -4.17 -3.79
CA ILE A 332 -8.48 -3.14 -3.24
C ILE A 332 -7.62 -3.72 -2.13
N ALA A 333 -6.29 -3.61 -2.26
CA ALA A 333 -5.36 -3.84 -1.16
C ALA A 333 -4.76 -2.51 -0.70
N ALA A 334 -4.67 -2.35 0.61
CA ALA A 334 -4.12 -1.15 1.23
C ALA A 334 -3.14 -1.51 2.34
N ALA A 335 -2.08 -0.73 2.47
CA ALA A 335 -1.06 -0.97 3.46
C ALA A 335 -1.58 -0.69 4.88
N ALA A 336 -1.29 -1.60 5.83
CA ALA A 336 -1.82 -1.50 7.19
C ALA A 336 -1.25 -0.31 7.99
N GLY A 337 -0.03 0.11 7.68
CA GLY A 337 0.67 1.18 8.40
C GLY A 337 2.06 0.76 8.87
N ASN A 338 2.96 1.73 9.01
CA ASN A 338 4.34 1.56 9.48
C ASN A 338 4.60 2.33 10.79
N ASP A 339 3.60 2.43 11.65
CA ASP A 339 3.75 2.95 13.01
C ASP A 339 3.17 1.98 14.05
N PRO A 340 4.00 1.34 14.90
CA PRO A 340 3.54 0.33 15.86
C PRO A 340 2.75 0.94 17.03
N HIS A 341 2.70 2.27 17.16
CA HIS A 341 1.93 2.97 18.19
C HIS A 341 0.47 3.23 17.80
N TYR A 342 0.12 3.02 16.53
CA TYR A 342 -1.23 3.19 16.04
C TYR A 342 -1.85 1.87 15.60
N SER A 343 -3.18 1.82 15.63
CA SER A 343 -3.90 0.75 14.94
C SER A 343 -3.67 0.83 13.43
N VAL A 344 -4.18 -0.16 12.69
CA VAL A 344 -4.27 -0.08 11.23
C VAL A 344 -4.78 1.30 10.80
N LEU A 345 -4.04 1.93 9.90
CA LEU A 345 -4.26 3.31 9.46
C LEU A 345 -5.31 3.37 8.34
N PHE A 346 -5.78 4.58 8.02
CA PHE A 346 -6.63 4.81 6.86
C PHE A 346 -5.77 4.91 5.59
N PRO A 347 -6.16 4.30 4.45
CA PRO A 347 -7.43 3.60 4.21
C PRO A 347 -7.43 2.12 4.59
N GLY A 348 -6.30 1.51 4.99
CA GLY A 348 -6.22 0.08 5.33
C GLY A 348 -7.31 -0.44 6.26
N ARG A 349 -7.74 0.36 7.24
CA ARG A 349 -8.79 -0.02 8.19
C ARG A 349 -10.22 -0.02 7.64
N MET A 350 -10.42 0.35 6.37
CA MET A 350 -11.75 0.37 5.75
C MET A 350 -12.23 -1.03 5.39
N ASP A 351 -13.53 -1.30 5.55
CA ASP A 351 -14.12 -2.58 5.15
C ASP A 351 -14.07 -2.83 3.62
N ALA A 352 -13.94 -1.75 2.84
CA ALA A 352 -13.77 -1.79 1.39
C ALA A 352 -12.35 -2.22 0.96
N THR A 353 -11.37 -2.27 1.87
CA THR A 353 -9.99 -2.62 1.56
C THR A 353 -9.56 -3.91 2.23
N LEU A 354 -8.55 -4.59 1.66
CA LEU A 354 -7.80 -5.63 2.33
C LEU A 354 -6.53 -5.01 2.96
N ALA A 355 -6.46 -4.95 4.29
CA ALA A 355 -5.35 -4.40 5.04
C ALA A 355 -4.16 -5.38 5.09
N VAL A 356 -3.04 -5.02 4.47
CA VAL A 356 -1.87 -5.89 4.37
C VAL A 356 -0.77 -5.43 5.33
N THR A 357 -0.37 -6.32 6.24
CA THR A 357 0.81 -6.15 7.11
C THR A 357 2.05 -6.82 6.51
N ALA A 358 3.24 -6.51 7.03
CA ALA A 358 4.52 -6.96 6.49
C ALA A 358 5.24 -7.92 7.42
N ILE A 359 5.81 -8.99 6.85
CA ILE A 359 6.69 -9.94 7.56
C ILE A 359 8.06 -10.05 6.87
N ASP A 360 9.07 -10.48 7.62
CA ASP A 360 10.39 -10.88 7.11
C ASP A 360 10.44 -12.33 6.70
N ASP A 361 11.58 -12.77 6.14
CA ASP A 361 11.88 -14.12 5.65
C ASP A 361 11.71 -15.23 6.71
N ARG A 362 11.62 -14.88 7.99
CA ARG A 362 11.41 -15.80 9.11
C ARG A 362 9.97 -15.73 9.65
N GLN A 363 9.07 -15.18 8.85
CA GLN A 363 7.66 -14.93 9.19
C GLN A 363 7.50 -14.05 10.42
N GLN A 364 8.53 -13.27 10.78
CA GLN A 364 8.44 -12.34 11.89
C GLN A 364 7.81 -11.04 11.41
N ILE A 365 6.89 -10.52 12.21
CA ILE A 365 6.24 -9.24 11.94
C ILE A 365 7.26 -8.11 11.81
N TYR A 366 7.06 -7.25 10.81
CA TYR A 366 7.82 -6.03 10.66
C TYR A 366 7.72 -5.19 11.94
N SER A 367 8.88 -4.81 12.50
CA SER A 367 8.95 -4.16 13.81
C SER A 367 8.15 -2.86 13.92
N ASN A 368 7.94 -2.16 12.80
CA ASN A 368 7.16 -0.93 12.78
C ASN A 368 5.76 -1.11 12.20
N ALA A 369 5.30 -2.33 11.88
CA ALA A 369 3.95 -2.49 11.37
C ALA A 369 2.92 -2.03 12.41
N SER A 370 1.93 -1.27 11.96
CA SER A 370 0.72 -1.00 12.73
C SER A 370 -0.07 -2.30 12.95
N ARG A 371 -0.74 -2.42 14.10
CA ARG A 371 -1.40 -3.65 14.55
C ARG A 371 -2.80 -3.37 15.06
N GLY A 372 -3.72 -4.32 14.95
CA GLY A 372 -5.07 -4.18 15.50
C GLY A 372 -6.09 -5.06 14.80
N GLU A 373 -7.35 -4.95 15.22
CA GLU A 373 -8.48 -5.79 14.75
C GLU A 373 -8.71 -5.74 13.23
N LYS A 374 -8.20 -4.70 12.56
CA LYS A 374 -8.37 -4.48 11.13
C LYS A 374 -7.19 -4.97 10.29
N VAL A 375 -6.23 -5.70 10.84
CA VAL A 375 -5.22 -6.39 10.02
C VAL A 375 -5.91 -7.58 9.35
N ASP A 376 -5.87 -7.66 8.02
CA ASP A 376 -6.52 -8.76 7.29
C ASP A 376 -5.57 -9.91 6.98
N ILE A 377 -4.36 -9.57 6.51
CA ILE A 377 -3.40 -10.57 6.02
C ILE A 377 -1.96 -10.05 6.15
N ALA A 378 -1.02 -10.96 6.34
CA ALA A 378 0.41 -10.72 6.29
C ALA A 378 1.00 -11.13 4.93
N ALA A 379 1.98 -10.38 4.42
CA ALA A 379 2.78 -10.78 3.28
C ALA A 379 4.23 -10.33 3.44
N TRP A 380 5.15 -10.91 2.67
CA TRP A 380 6.56 -10.54 2.70
C TRP A 380 6.71 -9.06 2.35
N GLY A 381 7.30 -8.30 3.26
CA GLY A 381 7.47 -6.86 3.10
C GLY A 381 8.75 -6.33 3.71
N VAL A 382 9.61 -7.19 4.27
CA VAL A 382 10.83 -6.79 4.97
C VAL A 382 12.06 -7.31 4.24
N GLY A 383 13.04 -6.42 4.06
CA GLY A 383 14.32 -6.73 3.46
C GLY A 383 14.24 -7.12 1.99
N MET A 384 13.33 -6.54 1.19
CA MET A 384 13.14 -6.92 -0.22
C MET A 384 14.08 -6.16 -1.16
N ASN A 385 14.64 -6.76 -2.21
CA ASN A 385 15.52 -6.04 -3.16
C ASN A 385 14.76 -5.46 -4.36
N ALA A 386 14.49 -4.15 -4.40
CA ALA A 386 13.71 -3.51 -5.46
C ALA A 386 14.41 -2.44 -6.28
N ALA A 387 13.96 -2.29 -7.52
CA ALA A 387 14.38 -1.28 -8.45
C ALA A 387 13.98 0.10 -7.94
N VAL A 388 14.94 1.02 -8.03
CA VAL A 388 14.76 2.44 -7.75
C VAL A 388 15.47 3.22 -8.87
N PRO A 389 15.21 4.52 -9.04
CA PRO A 389 15.98 5.33 -9.97
C PRO A 389 17.49 5.16 -9.75
N GLY A 390 18.22 4.85 -10.83
CA GLY A 390 19.67 4.66 -10.79
C GLY A 390 20.17 3.32 -10.24
N GLY A 391 19.31 2.36 -9.89
CA GLY A 391 19.76 1.03 -9.48
C GLY A 391 18.73 0.20 -8.73
N ARG A 392 19.18 -0.46 -7.66
CA ARG A 392 18.34 -1.26 -6.77
C ARG A 392 18.67 -0.95 -5.32
N ARG A 393 17.70 -1.10 -4.43
CA ARG A 393 17.85 -0.95 -2.98
C ARG A 393 17.07 -2.02 -2.25
N THR A 394 17.51 -2.31 -1.04
CA THR A 394 16.66 -3.01 -0.09
C THR A 394 15.52 -2.09 0.34
N VAL A 395 14.30 -2.62 0.33
CA VAL A 395 13.07 -1.95 0.69
C VAL A 395 12.35 -2.74 1.79
N THR A 396 11.69 -2.05 2.71
CA THR A 396 10.99 -2.65 3.85
C THR A 396 9.76 -1.83 4.22
N GLY A 397 8.61 -2.45 4.42
CA GLY A 397 7.37 -1.78 4.80
C GLY A 397 6.12 -2.48 4.29
N THR A 398 4.98 -2.11 4.87
CA THR A 398 3.66 -2.62 4.48
C THR A 398 3.29 -2.28 3.04
N SER A 399 3.84 -1.21 2.43
CA SER A 399 3.67 -0.93 0.99
C SER A 399 4.13 -2.08 0.09
N PHE A 400 5.29 -2.68 0.38
CA PHE A 400 5.86 -3.71 -0.49
C PHE A 400 5.11 -5.04 -0.35
N ALA A 401 4.67 -5.36 0.87
CA ALA A 401 3.75 -6.47 1.13
C ALA A 401 2.42 -6.28 0.38
N THR A 402 1.86 -5.07 0.42
CA THR A 402 0.63 -4.71 -0.30
C THR A 402 0.77 -4.91 -1.81
N ALA A 403 1.94 -4.59 -2.37
CA ALA A 403 2.23 -4.77 -3.79
C ALA A 403 2.25 -6.26 -4.21
N ILE A 404 2.86 -7.13 -3.39
CA ILE A 404 2.84 -8.59 -3.62
C ILE A 404 1.40 -9.09 -3.67
N VAL A 405 0.60 -8.72 -2.68
CA VAL A 405 -0.79 -9.15 -2.55
C VAL A 405 -1.63 -8.60 -3.72
N SER A 406 -1.51 -7.32 -4.03
CA SER A 406 -2.24 -6.67 -5.13
C SER A 406 -2.00 -7.35 -6.48
N GLY A 407 -0.74 -7.57 -6.87
CA GLY A 407 -0.47 -8.24 -8.13
C GLY A 407 -0.91 -9.72 -8.12
N SER A 408 -0.90 -10.38 -6.96
CA SER A 408 -1.39 -11.76 -6.82
C SER A 408 -2.90 -11.86 -6.96
N MET A 409 -3.67 -10.85 -6.53
CA MET A 409 -5.13 -10.79 -6.69
C MET A 409 -5.58 -10.91 -8.15
N LEU A 410 -4.78 -10.50 -9.14
CA LEU A 410 -5.12 -10.67 -10.56
C LEU A 410 -5.21 -12.14 -11.01
N ARG A 411 -4.67 -13.09 -10.24
CA ARG A 411 -4.84 -14.52 -10.49
C ARG A 411 -6.16 -15.06 -9.95
N MET A 412 -6.83 -14.32 -9.08
CA MET A 412 -8.09 -14.73 -8.49
C MET A 412 -9.23 -14.45 -9.46
N PRO A 413 -10.07 -15.44 -9.80
CA PRO A 413 -11.29 -15.21 -10.58
C PRO A 413 -12.18 -14.11 -9.96
N ALA A 414 -12.13 -13.96 -8.63
CA ALA A 414 -12.84 -12.90 -7.90
C ALA A 414 -12.45 -11.48 -8.32
N CYS A 415 -11.22 -11.23 -8.72
CA CYS A 415 -10.77 -9.91 -9.17
C CYS A 415 -10.69 -9.83 -10.70
N ASN A 416 -10.27 -10.92 -11.34
CA ASN A 416 -10.09 -10.99 -12.78
C ASN A 416 -11.25 -11.73 -13.45
N GLY A 417 -12.30 -11.00 -13.80
CA GLY A 417 -13.51 -11.50 -14.43
C GLY A 417 -14.74 -11.41 -13.51
N GLY A 418 -14.64 -11.92 -12.28
CA GLY A 418 -15.76 -11.94 -11.33
C GLY A 418 -16.12 -10.58 -10.72
N ARG A 419 -15.14 -9.68 -10.60
CA ARG A 419 -15.28 -8.32 -10.02
C ARG A 419 -16.07 -8.33 -8.69
N SER A 420 -15.68 -9.22 -7.78
CA SER A 420 -16.33 -9.48 -6.49
C SER A 420 -15.32 -9.30 -5.33
N PRO A 421 -15.09 -8.06 -4.87
CA PRO A 421 -14.12 -7.76 -3.82
C PRO A 421 -14.41 -8.47 -2.49
N ALA A 422 -15.68 -8.64 -2.14
CA ALA A 422 -16.08 -9.37 -0.93
C ALA A 422 -15.71 -10.86 -1.01
N ALA A 423 -15.92 -11.51 -2.17
CA ALA A 423 -15.49 -12.89 -2.38
C ALA A 423 -13.96 -13.01 -2.33
N MET A 424 -13.25 -12.03 -2.87
CA MET A 424 -11.78 -11.96 -2.75
C MET A 424 -11.35 -11.91 -1.28
N ARG A 425 -11.91 -11.01 -0.46
CA ARG A 425 -11.50 -10.84 0.94
C ARG A 425 -11.73 -12.13 1.74
N ASN A 426 -12.86 -12.78 1.54
CA ASN A 426 -13.19 -14.05 2.20
C ASN A 426 -12.27 -15.20 1.75
N ALA A 427 -11.99 -15.30 0.45
CA ALA A 427 -11.12 -16.33 -0.10
C ALA A 427 -9.67 -16.20 0.42
N ILE A 428 -9.13 -14.98 0.44
CA ILE A 428 -7.78 -14.72 0.95
C ILE A 428 -7.66 -15.11 2.42
N ARG A 429 -8.62 -14.71 3.26
CA ARG A 429 -8.60 -15.08 4.69
C ARG A 429 -8.74 -16.59 4.90
N THR A 430 -9.45 -17.29 4.01
CA THR A 430 -9.65 -18.74 4.08
C THR A 430 -8.39 -19.52 3.72
N ASP A 431 -7.66 -19.06 2.70
CA ASP A 431 -6.44 -19.74 2.24
C ASP A 431 -5.17 -19.33 3.02
N ALA A 432 -5.28 -18.35 3.92
CA ALA A 432 -4.14 -17.87 4.68
C ALA A 432 -3.49 -19.00 5.49
N LEU A 433 -2.15 -19.01 5.51
CA LEU A 433 -1.40 -19.83 6.44
C LEU A 433 -1.40 -19.10 7.79
N ASP A 434 -2.18 -19.60 8.74
CA ASP A 434 -2.28 -19.06 10.09
C ASP A 434 -0.89 -18.88 10.75
N LEU A 435 -0.64 -17.68 11.29
CA LEU A 435 0.59 -17.29 11.95
C LEU A 435 0.26 -16.58 13.27
N GLY A 436 1.06 -16.82 14.30
CA GLY A 436 0.85 -16.19 15.60
C GLY A 436 -0.18 -16.94 16.44
N ASP A 437 -1.15 -16.21 17.00
CA ASP A 437 -2.23 -16.79 17.79
C ASP A 437 -3.25 -17.48 16.85
N PRO A 438 -3.76 -18.68 17.18
CA PRO A 438 -4.66 -19.40 16.28
C PRO A 438 -5.90 -18.60 15.86
N GLY A 439 -6.15 -18.53 14.55
CA GLY A 439 -7.28 -17.81 13.96
C GLY A 439 -6.95 -16.35 13.63
N LEU A 440 -7.95 -15.47 13.73
CA LEU A 440 -7.73 -14.05 13.46
C LEU A 440 -7.02 -13.39 14.64
N ASP A 441 -5.89 -12.73 14.38
CA ASP A 441 -5.12 -12.02 15.39
C ASP A 441 -4.78 -10.57 14.98
N PHE A 442 -4.37 -9.76 15.95
CA PHE A 442 -4.11 -8.32 15.72
C PHE A 442 -2.75 -8.02 15.07
N THR A 443 -1.89 -9.03 14.94
CA THR A 443 -0.54 -8.91 14.41
C THR A 443 -0.47 -9.40 12.97
N TYR A 444 -1.03 -10.58 12.65
CA TYR A 444 -0.95 -11.20 11.33
C TYR A 444 -2.30 -11.27 10.60
N GLY A 445 -3.41 -10.92 11.25
CA GLY A 445 -4.74 -11.04 10.66
C GLY A 445 -5.11 -12.50 10.52
N ALA A 446 -5.38 -12.97 9.31
CA ALA A 446 -5.58 -14.41 9.05
C ALA A 446 -4.26 -15.20 8.89
N GLY A 447 -3.10 -14.53 8.94
CA GLY A 447 -1.79 -15.15 8.73
C GLY A 447 -1.14 -14.76 7.40
N LEU A 448 -0.21 -15.59 6.91
CA LEU A 448 0.51 -15.35 5.66
C LEU A 448 -0.39 -15.59 4.44
N PHE A 449 -0.44 -14.60 3.55
CA PHE A 449 -1.09 -14.66 2.25
C PHE A 449 -0.61 -15.86 1.43
N THR A 450 -1.56 -16.65 0.93
CA THR A 450 -1.34 -17.70 -0.06
C THR A 450 -2.47 -17.70 -1.11
N LEU A 451 -2.20 -18.26 -2.30
CA LEU A 451 -3.24 -18.51 -3.30
C LEU A 451 -3.64 -19.99 -3.25
N GLY A 452 -4.63 -20.30 -2.42
CA GLY A 452 -5.15 -21.64 -2.22
C GLY A 452 -6.42 -21.94 -3.03
N LYS A 453 -7.14 -22.97 -2.57
CA LYS A 453 -8.34 -23.48 -3.26
C LYS A 453 -9.46 -22.45 -3.30
N ALA A 454 -9.66 -21.67 -2.24
CA ALA A 454 -10.75 -20.68 -2.18
C ALA A 454 -10.48 -19.52 -3.15
N SER A 455 -9.24 -19.05 -3.23
CA SER A 455 -8.79 -17.92 -4.05
C SER A 455 -8.82 -18.21 -5.54
N LEU A 456 -8.64 -19.49 -5.92
CA LEU A 456 -8.66 -19.95 -7.31
C LEU A 456 -10.02 -20.52 -7.73
N ALA A 457 -11.00 -20.58 -6.83
CA ALA A 457 -12.35 -21.03 -7.16
C ALA A 457 -13.06 -20.02 -8.09
N PRO A 458 -13.86 -20.49 -9.06
CA PRO A 458 -14.76 -19.63 -9.82
C PRO A 458 -15.72 -18.90 -8.88
N VAL A 459 -16.01 -17.62 -9.18
CA VAL A 459 -17.04 -16.89 -8.45
C VAL A 459 -18.43 -17.36 -8.91
N PRO A 460 -19.35 -17.74 -8.01
CA PRO A 460 -20.73 -18.01 -8.37
C PRO A 460 -21.35 -16.81 -9.10
N ALA A 461 -22.09 -17.05 -10.18
CA ALA A 461 -22.62 -16.02 -11.08
C ALA A 461 -23.50 -14.96 -10.36
N ASP A 462 -24.15 -15.39 -9.28
CA ASP A 462 -25.04 -14.66 -8.39
C ASP A 462 -24.31 -13.68 -7.45
N ALA A 463 -23.00 -13.84 -7.22
CA ALA A 463 -22.18 -12.86 -6.48
C ALA A 463 -21.63 -11.72 -7.38
N SER A 464 -21.68 -11.88 -8.70
CA SER A 464 -21.24 -10.86 -9.69
C SER A 464 -22.34 -9.83 -10.00
N ALA A 465 -23.62 -10.19 -9.79
CA ALA A 465 -24.77 -9.35 -10.12
C ALA A 465 -25.03 -8.19 -9.14
N ALA A 466 -24.39 -8.18 -7.96
CA ALA A 466 -24.57 -7.12 -6.96
C ALA A 466 -23.80 -5.82 -7.27
N ALA A 467 -22.99 -5.78 -8.33
CA ALA A 467 -22.13 -4.64 -8.69
C ALA A 467 -22.61 -3.84 -9.93
N GLN A 468 -23.86 -4.05 -10.41
CA GLN A 468 -24.44 -3.20 -11.46
C GLN A 468 -25.19 -2.02 -10.82
N PRO A 469 -24.97 -0.75 -11.26
CA PRO A 469 -25.76 0.38 -10.80
C PRO A 469 -27.13 0.36 -11.49
N GLY A 470 -28.00 -0.52 -11.02
CA GLY A 470 -29.43 -0.53 -11.36
C GLY A 470 -30.20 0.10 -10.21
N GLY A 471 -30.88 1.22 -10.48
CA GLY A 471 -31.79 1.85 -9.53
C GLY A 471 -32.86 0.87 -9.05
N ALA A 472 -32.66 0.30 -7.87
CA ALA A 472 -33.67 -0.44 -7.16
C ALA A 472 -34.22 0.45 -6.05
N SER A 473 -35.48 0.89 -6.22
CA SER A 473 -36.27 1.45 -5.13
C SER A 473 -36.28 0.47 -3.94
N PRO A 474 -36.28 0.96 -2.69
CA PRO A 474 -36.28 0.08 -1.53
C PRO A 474 -37.54 -0.80 -1.51
N PRO A 475 -37.45 -2.04 -1.01
CA PRO A 475 -38.58 -2.96 -0.97
C PRO A 475 -39.69 -2.38 -0.07
N PRO A 476 -40.97 -2.69 -0.35
CA PRO A 476 -42.07 -2.19 0.44
C PRO A 476 -41.93 -2.69 1.87
N GLN A 477 -41.77 -1.76 2.81
CA GLN A 477 -41.77 -2.08 4.23
C GLN A 477 -43.12 -2.68 4.59
N THR A 478 -43.12 -3.96 4.95
CA THR A 478 -44.31 -4.65 5.42
C THR A 478 -44.75 -4.05 6.76
N GLY A 479 -46.00 -3.61 6.81
CA GLY A 479 -46.58 -2.73 7.84
C GLY A 479 -46.79 -3.35 9.22
N LYS A 480 -45.76 -3.92 9.85
CA LYS A 480 -45.83 -4.35 11.26
C LYS A 480 -44.78 -3.72 12.19
N GLN A 481 -43.83 -2.93 11.67
CA GLN A 481 -42.86 -2.20 12.50
C GLN A 481 -43.18 -0.71 12.71
N SER A 482 -44.10 -0.15 11.92
CA SER A 482 -44.51 1.27 11.99
C SER A 482 -45.48 1.60 13.12
N LEU A 483 -46.17 0.61 13.70
CA LEU A 483 -47.08 0.85 14.84
C LEU A 483 -46.37 0.95 16.20
N LEU A 484 -45.17 0.37 16.37
CA LEU A 484 -44.45 0.41 17.64
C LEU A 484 -43.64 1.71 17.83
N TRP A 485 -43.18 2.34 16.75
CA TRP A 485 -42.50 3.64 16.81
C TRP A 485 -43.46 4.83 16.96
N ALA A 486 -44.63 4.80 16.32
CA ALA A 486 -45.62 5.87 16.43
C ALA A 486 -46.23 6.02 17.84
N ALA A 487 -46.40 4.92 18.58
CA ALA A 487 -46.89 4.94 19.96
C ALA A 487 -45.86 5.50 20.96
N GLY A 488 -44.56 5.20 20.76
CA GLY A 488 -43.49 5.68 21.62
C GLY A 488 -43.25 7.20 21.52
N SER A 489 -43.31 7.76 20.30
CA SER A 489 -43.10 9.18 20.07
C SER A 489 -44.24 10.06 20.61
N ALA A 490 -45.50 9.58 20.59
CA ALA A 490 -46.64 10.31 21.12
C ALA A 490 -46.60 10.43 22.66
N ILE A 491 -46.14 9.39 23.35
CA ILE A 491 -46.01 9.39 24.82
C ILE A 491 -44.88 10.33 25.27
N ALA A 492 -43.76 10.35 24.56
CA ALA A 492 -42.64 11.26 24.85
C ALA A 492 -43.02 12.74 24.63
N ALA A 493 -43.76 13.05 23.56
CA ALA A 493 -44.23 14.40 23.28
C ALA A 493 -45.26 14.88 24.32
N LEU A 494 -46.17 14.00 24.77
CA LEU A 494 -47.15 14.33 25.81
C LEU A 494 -46.47 14.56 27.17
N ALA A 495 -45.46 13.75 27.52
CA ALA A 495 -44.69 13.94 28.74
C ALA A 495 -43.93 15.28 28.74
N ALA A 496 -43.27 15.63 27.63
CA ALA A 496 -42.58 16.92 27.49
C ALA A 496 -43.55 18.11 27.58
N PHE A 497 -44.73 18.01 26.95
CA PHE A 497 -45.75 19.05 27.00
C PHE A 497 -46.32 19.26 28.41
N LEU A 498 -46.61 18.16 29.13
CA LEU A 498 -47.06 18.23 30.52
C LEU A 498 -45.99 18.81 31.45
N LEU A 499 -44.72 18.54 31.20
CA LEU A 499 -43.59 19.08 31.96
C LEU A 499 -43.43 20.60 31.73
N ILE A 500 -43.66 21.07 30.50
CA ILE A 500 -43.70 22.50 30.17
C ILE A 500 -44.89 23.19 30.85
N LEU A 501 -46.08 22.58 30.82
CA LEU A 501 -47.27 23.13 31.50
C LEU A 501 -47.08 23.18 33.03
N TRP A 502 -46.48 22.15 33.61
CA TRP A 502 -46.14 22.12 35.03
C TRP A 502 -45.14 23.22 35.41
N ARG A 503 -44.07 23.40 34.63
CA ARG A 503 -43.10 24.50 34.84
C ARG A 503 -43.74 25.88 34.70
N ARG A 504 -44.65 26.08 33.75
CA ARG A 504 -45.41 27.33 33.58
C ARG A 504 -46.36 27.60 34.75
N ARG A 505 -47.05 26.59 35.27
CA ARG A 505 -47.90 26.72 36.47
C ARG A 505 -47.10 27.05 37.73
N ARG A 506 -45.91 26.47 37.89
CA ARG A 506 -45.03 26.75 39.03
C ARG A 506 -44.53 28.19 39.02
N ARG A 507 -44.12 28.71 37.85
CA ARG A 507 -43.69 30.12 37.70
C ARG A 507 -44.79 31.14 37.98
N LYS A 508 -46.06 30.83 37.64
CA LYS A 508 -47.19 31.72 37.97
C LYS A 508 -47.53 31.75 39.46
N ARG A 509 -47.22 30.70 40.24
CA ARG A 509 -47.40 30.69 41.70
C ARG A 509 -46.28 31.42 42.46
N SER A 510 -45.15 31.72 41.81
CA SER A 510 -44.03 32.45 42.39
C SER A 510 -44.09 33.97 42.19
N ALA A 511 -45.17 34.48 41.58
CA ALA A 511 -45.31 35.89 41.16
C ALA A 511 -46.38 36.68 41.94
N HIS A 512 -46.82 36.20 43.10
CA HIS A 512 -47.56 36.99 44.08
C HIS A 512 -46.77 36.98 45.40
N PRO A 513 -46.06 38.07 45.71
CA PRO A 513 -45.61 38.34 47.07
C PRO A 513 -46.80 38.92 47.85
N ASP A 514 -47.10 38.33 49.00
CA ASP A 514 -47.66 39.09 50.12
C ASP A 514 -46.53 39.93 50.76
#